data_AF-A0A9Q1JPJ6-F1
#
_entry.id   AF-A0A9Q1JPJ6-F1
#
_cell.length_a   1.000
_cell.length_b   1.000
_cell.length_c   1.000
_cell.angle_alpha   90.00
_cell.angle_beta   90.00
_cell.angle_gamma   90.00
#
_symmetry.space_group_name_H-M   'P 1'
#
loop_
_entity.id
_entity.type
_entity.pdbx_description
1 polymer ?
#
loop_
_entity_poly.entity_id
_entity_poly.type
_entity_poly.pdbx_seq_one_letter_code
_entity_poly.pdbx_strand_id
1 'polypeptide(L)'
;MRKLWKSHSHAVISSLAILALIGITVESKRSRGLPNFFYYSSTSLWLWPKGRSTIGHGVAARGGPGAPTIDPLVHSLAVIHNSSTLAKKEEKRQRTMMKLRDEIHKVLKGRKKDEKVKNIEQKLARARALIKAAMRSGNSDHNSSISLEDIDYVPQGNIYKNALAFHRSYLLMEKMFKIFIYEEGEPPLFHDGPYNNIYSIEGVFINSMEAHSHFRTKDPSQAHVFFLPFSVVMIIQTLFDPIVRDKAVLERTIVDYIRVISNKYPYWNRSLSADHFMLSCHDWGPRATWYYPLLYFHSIRALCNANISENFNPRKDVSIPEINLKTGEIPTLSPGLPPSERTNLAFFAGRMHGLIRPILLKHWKGQDEDILVYDELPKNSSYDVMMKTSKYCLCPSGFEVASPRIAEAIYAECVPVLISQSYVLPFSDVLNWESFSVQVSVGDIPNLKRILMGIPYEKYLKMHDGVKQVQRHFLVNYPLKRYDVFHMTVHSIWLRRLNIGIRS
;
A
#
# COMPACT_ATOMS: atom_id res chain seq x y z
N MET A 1 29.14 -29.14 -23.70
CA MET A 1 28.68 -29.36 -22.31
C MET A 1 28.21 -28.11 -21.54
N ARG A 2 28.69 -26.88 -21.80
CA ARG A 2 28.23 -25.67 -21.07
C ARG A 2 26.88 -25.05 -21.51
N LYS A 3 26.33 -25.45 -22.67
CA LYS A 3 25.00 -25.00 -23.15
C LYS A 3 23.81 -25.77 -22.57
N LEU A 4 24.01 -27.03 -22.16
CA LEU A 4 22.94 -27.89 -21.58
C LEU A 4 22.59 -27.52 -20.13
N TRP A 5 23.52 -26.92 -19.38
CA TRP A 5 23.29 -26.56 -17.97
C TRP A 5 22.39 -25.31 -17.79
N LYS A 6 22.44 -24.36 -18.73
CA LYS A 6 21.54 -23.18 -18.71
C LYS A 6 20.08 -23.57 -18.97
N SER A 7 19.81 -24.47 -19.93
CA SER A 7 18.46 -24.95 -20.25
C SER A 7 17.83 -25.73 -19.08
N HIS A 8 18.59 -26.60 -18.40
CA HIS A 8 18.10 -27.36 -17.25
C HIS A 8 17.79 -26.47 -16.02
N SER A 9 18.51 -25.36 -15.84
CA SER A 9 18.26 -24.43 -14.73
C SER A 9 16.91 -23.71 -14.86
N HIS A 10 16.53 -23.30 -16.08
CA HIS A 10 15.24 -22.69 -16.37
C HIS A 10 14.09 -23.70 -16.27
N ALA A 11 14.31 -24.95 -16.72
CA ALA A 11 13.32 -26.01 -16.61
C ALA A 11 13.06 -26.41 -15.15
N VAL A 12 14.09 -26.52 -14.30
CA VAL A 12 13.92 -26.93 -12.89
C VAL A 12 13.21 -25.85 -12.05
N ILE A 13 13.51 -24.56 -12.25
CA ILE A 13 12.79 -23.47 -11.57
C ILE A 13 11.35 -23.36 -12.08
N SER A 14 11.11 -23.59 -13.38
CA SER A 14 9.76 -23.62 -13.97
C SER A 14 8.94 -24.81 -13.44
N SER A 15 9.50 -26.03 -13.41
CA SER A 15 8.82 -27.23 -12.94
C SER A 15 8.55 -27.24 -11.43
N LEU A 16 9.46 -26.69 -10.61
CA LEU A 16 9.25 -26.55 -9.16
C LEU A 16 8.29 -25.40 -8.82
N ALA A 17 8.31 -24.30 -9.58
CA ALA A 17 7.28 -23.26 -9.50
C ALA A 17 5.89 -23.80 -9.88
N ILE A 18 5.81 -24.68 -10.89
CA ILE A 18 4.57 -25.37 -11.29
C ILE A 18 4.08 -26.34 -10.20
N LEU A 19 4.96 -27.09 -9.55
CA LEU A 19 4.58 -27.96 -8.41
C LEU A 19 4.15 -27.15 -7.18
N ALA A 20 4.76 -25.99 -6.93
CA ALA A 20 4.32 -25.04 -5.91
C ALA A 20 2.95 -24.42 -6.27
N LEU A 21 2.69 -24.14 -7.56
CA LEU A 21 1.42 -23.64 -8.09
C LEU A 21 0.26 -24.64 -7.90
N ILE A 22 0.46 -25.93 -8.16
CA ILE A 22 -0.57 -26.97 -7.95
C ILE A 22 -0.97 -27.09 -6.47
N GLY A 23 -0.04 -26.81 -5.54
CA GLY A 23 -0.33 -26.78 -4.11
C GLY A 23 -1.13 -25.54 -3.65
N ILE A 24 -1.13 -24.47 -4.45
CA ILE A 24 -1.67 -23.14 -4.16
C ILE A 24 -3.04 -22.91 -4.85
N THR A 25 -3.31 -23.56 -6.00
CA THR A 25 -4.50 -23.35 -6.83
C THR A 25 -5.84 -23.77 -6.21
N VAL A 26 -5.85 -24.51 -5.10
CA VAL A 26 -7.09 -24.98 -4.45
C VAL A 26 -7.52 -24.11 -3.26
N GLU A 27 -6.76 -23.10 -2.86
CA GLU A 27 -6.82 -22.62 -1.47
C GLU A 27 -6.69 -21.08 -1.31
N SER A 28 -7.81 -20.35 -1.40
CA SER A 28 -7.87 -18.98 -0.87
C SER A 28 -9.30 -18.52 -0.55
N LYS A 29 -9.66 -18.56 0.74
CA LYS A 29 -10.56 -17.58 1.39
C LYS A 29 -10.29 -17.60 2.90
N ARG A 30 -9.91 -16.43 3.43
CA ARG A 30 -9.75 -16.03 4.84
C ARG A 30 -8.73 -16.80 5.70
N SER A 31 -7.62 -16.12 6.02
CA SER A 31 -6.83 -16.36 7.23
C SER A 31 -6.25 -15.04 7.77
N ARG A 32 -6.05 -14.98 9.09
CA ARG A 32 -5.52 -13.82 9.84
C ARG A 32 -3.99 -13.84 9.83
N GLY A 33 -3.39 -12.66 9.66
CA GLY A 33 -2.01 -12.23 9.94
C GLY A 33 -0.89 -13.28 10.06
N LEU A 34 0.07 -13.22 9.15
CA LEU A 34 1.26 -14.09 9.10
C LEU A 34 2.56 -13.40 9.58
N PRO A 35 3.55 -14.16 10.08
CA PRO A 35 4.91 -13.67 10.26
C PRO A 35 5.62 -13.46 8.91
N ASN A 36 6.41 -12.40 8.81
CA ASN A 36 7.14 -11.99 7.61
C ASN A 36 8.38 -12.89 7.35
N PHE A 37 8.33 -13.74 6.32
CA PHE A 37 9.34 -14.79 6.06
C PHE A 37 10.41 -14.47 5.00
N PHE A 38 10.45 -13.28 4.40
CA PHE A 38 11.42 -12.96 3.34
C PHE A 38 12.73 -12.36 3.85
N TYR A 39 13.78 -12.44 3.02
CA TYR A 39 15.10 -11.81 3.18
C TYR A 39 15.00 -10.28 3.26
N TYR A 40 14.44 -9.79 4.35
CA TYR A 40 14.58 -8.41 4.77
C TYR A 40 15.44 -8.47 6.02
N SER A 41 16.51 -7.69 6.03
CA SER A 41 17.32 -7.53 7.23
C SER A 41 16.38 -7.34 8.42
N SER A 42 16.55 -8.13 9.49
CA SER A 42 15.77 -8.01 10.73
C SER A 42 15.88 -6.61 11.35
N THR A 43 16.78 -5.79 10.83
CA THR A 43 17.01 -4.38 11.14
C THR A 43 16.31 -3.41 10.19
N SER A 44 15.17 -3.76 9.57
CA SER A 44 14.40 -2.79 8.77
C SER A 44 14.26 -1.49 9.57
N LEU A 45 14.87 -0.43 9.05
CA LEU A 45 15.04 0.83 9.77
C LEU A 45 13.69 1.54 10.00
N TRP A 46 12.64 1.13 9.30
CA TRP A 46 11.34 1.80 9.28
C TRP A 46 10.25 0.97 9.98
N LEU A 47 10.63 0.20 11.01
CA LEU A 47 9.69 -0.64 11.74
C LEU A 47 8.63 0.18 12.49
N TRP A 48 7.37 -0.22 12.29
CA TRP A 48 6.25 0.04 13.19
C TRP A 48 6.48 -0.73 14.52
N PRO A 49 6.40 -0.10 15.71
CA PRO A 49 6.37 -0.84 16.98
C PRO A 49 5.11 -1.69 17.02
N LYS A 50 5.17 -2.95 17.49
CA LYS A 50 3.94 -3.71 17.80
C LYS A 50 3.08 -2.85 18.74
N GLY A 51 1.97 -2.31 18.23
CA GLY A 51 1.00 -1.62 19.07
C GLY A 51 0.54 -2.60 20.13
N ARG A 52 0.79 -2.27 21.41
CA ARG A 52 0.10 -2.92 22.52
C ARG A 52 -1.38 -2.59 22.35
N SER A 53 -2.15 -3.48 21.74
CA SER A 53 -3.57 -3.56 22.07
C SER A 53 -3.61 -4.04 23.52
N THR A 54 -3.75 -3.12 24.46
CA THR A 54 -4.14 -3.46 25.82
C THR A 54 -5.54 -4.05 25.74
N ILE A 55 -5.61 -5.39 25.72
CA ILE A 55 -6.82 -6.13 26.06
C ILE A 55 -7.02 -5.88 27.56
N GLY A 56 -7.75 -4.82 27.89
CA GLY A 56 -8.23 -4.58 29.25
C GLY A 56 -9.36 -5.55 29.53
N HIS A 57 -9.12 -6.51 30.42
CA HIS A 57 -10.16 -7.35 30.98
C HIS A 57 -11.13 -6.54 31.85
N GLY A 58 -12.42 -6.73 31.59
CA GLY A 58 -13.48 -6.88 32.60
C GLY A 58 -13.80 -5.67 33.49
N VAL A 59 -14.86 -4.94 33.14
CA VAL A 59 -15.73 -4.32 34.14
C VAL A 59 -17.04 -5.10 34.14
N ALA A 60 -17.30 -5.80 35.24
CA ALA A 60 -18.53 -6.52 35.49
C ALA A 60 -19.67 -5.52 35.77
N ALA A 61 -20.70 -5.53 34.94
CA ALA A 61 -21.98 -4.91 35.26
C ALA A 61 -22.97 -6.00 35.67
N ARG A 62 -23.48 -5.87 36.90
CA ARG A 62 -24.54 -6.69 37.49
C ARG A 62 -25.86 -6.52 36.71
N GLY A 63 -26.66 -7.58 36.71
CA GLY A 63 -27.80 -7.76 35.82
C GLY A 63 -29.12 -7.11 36.25
N GLY A 64 -30.05 -7.13 35.28
CA GLY A 64 -31.47 -6.85 35.40
C GLY A 64 -32.18 -7.49 34.17
N PRO A 65 -33.37 -8.09 34.31
CA PRO A 65 -33.87 -9.10 33.37
C PRO A 65 -34.78 -8.53 32.27
N GLY A 66 -34.68 -9.05 31.05
CA GLY A 66 -35.68 -8.85 30.01
C GLY A 66 -35.15 -8.74 28.58
N ALA A 67 -34.70 -9.84 27.99
CA ALA A 67 -34.58 -10.00 26.53
C ALA A 67 -34.62 -11.49 26.16
N PRO A 68 -35.19 -11.87 25.00
CA PRO A 68 -35.56 -13.26 24.71
C PRO A 68 -34.34 -14.15 24.49
N THR A 69 -34.43 -15.37 25.01
CA THR A 69 -33.45 -16.45 24.95
C THR A 69 -33.13 -16.82 23.51
N ILE A 70 -31.90 -16.54 23.07
CA ILE A 70 -31.31 -17.15 21.88
C ILE A 70 -30.67 -18.47 22.30
N ASP A 71 -31.05 -19.54 21.59
CA ASP A 71 -30.66 -20.93 21.80
C ASP A 71 -29.12 -21.12 21.96
N PRO A 72 -28.63 -21.67 23.10
CA PRO A 72 -27.20 -21.88 23.37
C PRO A 72 -26.53 -22.93 22.46
N LEU A 73 -27.30 -23.72 21.71
CA LEU A 73 -26.75 -24.77 20.83
C LEU A 73 -26.28 -24.24 19.47
N VAL A 74 -26.76 -23.07 19.02
CA VAL A 74 -26.40 -22.50 17.70
C VAL A 74 -25.02 -21.82 17.72
N HIS A 75 -24.56 -21.32 18.87
CA HIS A 75 -23.28 -20.62 18.96
C HIS A 75 -22.07 -21.56 19.18
N SER A 76 -22.30 -22.79 19.66
CA SER A 76 -21.23 -23.74 20.01
C SER A 76 -20.85 -24.70 18.87
N LEU A 77 -21.75 -24.95 17.91
CA LEU A 77 -21.50 -25.86 16.78
C LEU A 77 -20.80 -25.20 15.58
N ALA A 78 -20.84 -23.87 15.46
CA ALA A 78 -20.19 -23.14 14.35
C ALA A 78 -18.69 -22.85 14.57
N VAL A 79 -18.14 -23.09 15.77
CA VAL A 79 -16.77 -22.69 16.13
C VAL A 79 -15.77 -23.84 16.12
N ILE A 80 -16.21 -25.11 16.09
CA ILE A 80 -15.29 -26.25 16.28
C ILE A 80 -14.89 -26.93 14.95
N HIS A 81 -15.67 -26.78 13.86
CA HIS A 81 -15.43 -27.57 12.64
C HIS A 81 -14.66 -26.90 11.48
N ASN A 82 -14.05 -25.73 11.66
CA ASN A 82 -13.25 -25.13 10.57
C ASN A 82 -11.96 -24.41 11.00
N SER A 83 -11.55 -24.49 12.27
CA SER A 83 -10.28 -23.90 12.72
C SER A 83 -9.06 -24.76 12.35
N SER A 84 -9.18 -26.08 12.47
CA SER A 84 -8.05 -27.01 12.23
C SER A 84 -7.71 -27.17 10.75
N THR A 85 -8.69 -27.13 9.87
CA THR A 85 -8.54 -27.15 8.40
C THR A 85 -7.93 -25.86 7.88
N LEU A 86 -8.39 -24.70 8.36
CA LEU A 86 -7.80 -23.39 8.03
C LEU A 86 -6.35 -23.28 8.54
N ALA A 87 -6.08 -23.76 9.75
CA ALA A 87 -4.72 -23.81 10.30
C ALA A 87 -3.78 -24.69 9.45
N LYS A 88 -4.25 -25.88 9.04
CA LYS A 88 -3.49 -26.79 8.16
C LYS A 88 -3.22 -26.19 6.76
N LYS A 89 -4.19 -25.45 6.20
CA LYS A 89 -4.04 -24.74 4.92
C LYS A 89 -2.98 -23.63 5.00
N GLU A 90 -3.02 -22.87 6.09
CA GLU A 90 -2.04 -21.80 6.34
C GLU A 90 -0.63 -22.38 6.55
N GLU A 91 -0.52 -23.47 7.30
CA GLU A 91 0.75 -24.16 7.55
C GLU A 91 1.36 -24.71 6.25
N LYS A 92 0.55 -25.33 5.38
CA LYS A 92 0.99 -25.81 4.06
C LYS A 92 1.54 -24.66 3.22
N ARG A 93 0.83 -23.53 3.21
CA ARG A 93 1.24 -22.33 2.47
C ARG A 93 2.56 -21.75 3.00
N GLN A 94 2.71 -21.64 4.32
CA GLN A 94 3.96 -21.20 4.95
C GLN A 94 5.14 -22.11 4.58
N ARG A 95 4.94 -23.44 4.59
CA ARG A 95 5.96 -24.41 4.19
C ARG A 95 6.39 -24.23 2.72
N THR A 96 5.43 -24.03 1.81
CA THR A 96 5.75 -23.76 0.39
C THR A 96 6.56 -22.48 0.24
N MET A 97 6.21 -21.42 0.99
CA MET A 97 6.95 -20.17 0.99
C MET A 97 8.37 -20.30 1.50
N MET A 98 8.57 -21.10 2.55
CA MET A 98 9.89 -21.39 3.08
C MET A 98 10.76 -22.14 2.06
N LYS A 99 10.20 -23.16 1.39
CA LYS A 99 10.89 -23.89 0.33
C LYS A 99 11.31 -22.97 -0.83
N LEU A 100 10.39 -22.12 -1.32
CA LEU A 100 10.69 -21.16 -2.37
C LEU A 100 11.83 -20.22 -1.97
N ARG A 101 11.83 -19.73 -0.72
CA ARG A 101 12.92 -18.90 -0.19
C ARG A 101 14.25 -19.64 -0.17
N ASP A 102 14.27 -20.87 0.31
CA ASP A 102 15.50 -21.66 0.42
C ASP A 102 16.08 -21.96 -0.96
N GLU A 103 15.22 -22.25 -1.94
CA GLU A 103 15.62 -22.43 -3.35
C GLU A 103 16.17 -21.14 -3.95
N ILE A 104 15.49 -20.00 -3.78
CA ILE A 104 15.99 -18.67 -4.19
C ILE A 104 17.39 -18.45 -3.59
N HIS A 105 17.57 -18.74 -2.30
CA HIS A 105 18.86 -18.56 -1.64
C HIS A 105 19.95 -19.46 -2.23
N LYS A 106 19.62 -20.73 -2.48
CA LYS A 106 20.54 -21.69 -3.09
C LYS A 106 20.98 -21.24 -4.48
N VAL A 107 20.05 -20.76 -5.30
CA VAL A 107 20.34 -20.23 -6.65
C VAL A 107 21.22 -18.99 -6.58
N LEU A 108 20.94 -18.06 -5.66
CA LEU A 108 21.73 -16.83 -5.52
C LEU A 108 23.15 -17.09 -4.99
N LYS A 109 23.32 -18.03 -4.04
CA LYS A 109 24.64 -18.35 -3.45
C LYS A 109 25.63 -18.92 -4.48
N GLY A 110 25.15 -19.60 -5.52
CA GLY A 110 25.99 -20.22 -6.54
C GLY A 110 26.44 -19.30 -7.68
N ARG A 111 26.10 -18.00 -7.63
CA ARG A 111 26.34 -17.08 -8.75
C ARG A 111 27.66 -16.34 -8.65
N LYS A 112 28.13 -15.90 -9.83
CA LYS A 112 29.35 -15.08 -9.95
C LYS A 112 29.06 -13.65 -9.53
N LYS A 113 30.06 -13.06 -8.86
CA LYS A 113 30.09 -11.65 -8.45
C LYS A 113 30.01 -10.72 -9.65
N ASP A 114 28.96 -9.89 -9.66
CA ASP A 114 28.87 -8.71 -10.53
C ASP A 114 29.41 -7.49 -9.77
N GLU A 115 30.53 -6.95 -10.26
CA GLU A 115 31.23 -5.84 -9.61
C GLU A 115 30.40 -4.53 -9.64
N LYS A 116 29.53 -4.35 -10.65
CA LYS A 116 28.64 -3.19 -10.71
C LYS A 116 27.55 -3.27 -9.64
N VAL A 117 26.96 -4.45 -9.46
CA VAL A 117 25.98 -4.71 -8.39
C VAL A 117 26.63 -4.51 -7.02
N LYS A 118 27.85 -4.99 -6.82
CA LYS A 118 28.62 -4.78 -5.59
C LYS A 118 28.81 -3.30 -5.26
N ASN A 119 29.15 -2.47 -6.25
CA ASN A 119 29.28 -1.02 -6.07
C ASN A 119 27.95 -0.36 -5.66
N ILE A 120 26.83 -0.74 -6.30
CA ILE A 120 25.49 -0.27 -5.92
C ILE A 120 25.19 -0.65 -4.47
N GLU A 121 25.42 -1.90 -4.07
CA GLU A 121 25.15 -2.36 -2.70
C GLU A 121 26.02 -1.66 -1.64
N GLN A 122 27.28 -1.34 -1.94
CA GLN A 122 28.13 -0.54 -1.05
C GLN A 122 27.58 0.88 -0.86
N LYS A 123 27.13 1.53 -1.95
CA LYS A 123 26.50 2.85 -1.88
C LYS A 123 25.20 2.81 -1.06
N LEU A 124 24.36 1.80 -1.26
CA LEU A 124 23.14 1.60 -0.48
C LEU A 124 23.44 1.32 0.99
N ALA A 125 24.49 0.55 1.31
CA ALA A 125 24.92 0.33 2.70
C ALA A 125 25.30 1.65 3.41
N ARG A 126 26.01 2.55 2.71
CA ARG A 126 26.30 3.91 3.23
C ARG A 126 25.02 4.72 3.44
N ALA A 127 24.08 4.68 2.48
CA ALA A 127 22.79 5.36 2.62
C ALA A 127 22.01 4.85 3.84
N ARG A 128 21.94 3.53 4.06
CA ARG A 128 21.33 2.94 5.26
C ARG A 128 21.99 3.43 6.55
N ALA A 129 23.32 3.50 6.59
CA ALA A 129 24.05 3.97 7.76
C ALA A 129 23.73 5.44 8.09
N LEU A 130 23.68 6.30 7.07
CA LEU A 130 23.33 7.71 7.21
C LEU A 130 21.89 7.93 7.69
N ILE A 131 20.93 7.18 7.14
CA ILE A 131 19.53 7.21 7.58
C ILE A 131 19.44 6.75 9.04
N LYS A 132 20.13 5.66 9.40
CA LYS A 132 20.15 5.16 10.78
C LYS A 132 20.75 6.16 11.76
N ALA A 133 21.78 6.91 11.36
CA ALA A 133 22.35 7.98 12.18
C ALA A 133 21.35 9.12 12.40
N ALA A 134 20.63 9.55 11.35
CA ALA A 134 19.57 10.55 11.44
C ALA A 134 18.43 10.09 12.38
N MET A 135 18.03 8.83 12.29
CA MET A 135 17.01 8.25 13.20
C MET A 135 17.40 8.31 14.68
N ARG A 136 18.67 8.06 15.00
CA ARG A 136 19.17 8.09 16.37
C ARG A 136 19.27 9.51 16.91
N SER A 137 19.72 10.44 16.06
CA SER A 137 19.90 11.85 16.42
C SER A 137 18.57 12.55 16.65
N GLY A 138 17.50 12.17 15.93
CA GLY A 138 16.16 12.73 16.16
C GLY A 138 15.55 12.45 17.53
N ASN A 139 16.15 11.57 18.35
CA ASN A 139 15.73 11.28 19.72
C ASN A 139 16.55 12.02 20.79
N SER A 140 17.62 12.73 20.42
CA SER A 140 18.54 13.42 21.32
C SER A 140 18.80 14.83 20.79
N ASP A 141 18.38 15.83 21.55
CA ASP A 141 18.62 17.26 21.36
C ASP A 141 17.87 17.97 20.21
N HIS A 142 16.95 18.85 20.59
CA HIS A 142 16.33 19.85 19.72
C HIS A 142 17.33 20.92 19.18
N ASN A 143 18.60 20.89 19.63
CA ASN A 143 19.59 21.94 19.36
C ASN A 143 20.84 21.50 18.60
N SER A 144 20.97 20.23 18.16
CA SER A 144 22.04 19.83 17.24
C SER A 144 21.46 19.43 15.89
N SER A 145 20.82 20.38 15.20
CA SER A 145 20.54 20.19 13.78
C SER A 145 21.88 20.23 13.04
N ILE A 146 22.34 19.08 12.56
CA ILE A 146 23.09 19.11 11.30
C ILE A 146 22.06 19.58 10.29
N SER A 147 21.93 20.90 10.11
CA SER A 147 20.99 21.48 9.16
C SER A 147 21.39 20.99 7.78
N LEU A 148 20.67 19.99 7.28
CA LEU A 148 20.71 19.67 5.88
C LEU A 148 20.03 20.86 5.21
N GLU A 149 20.83 21.79 4.68
CA GLU A 149 20.30 22.93 3.92
C GLU A 149 19.43 22.38 2.78
N ASP A 150 18.13 22.60 2.89
CA ASP A 150 17.14 22.25 1.89
C ASP A 150 16.20 23.45 1.73
N ILE A 151 16.40 24.17 0.63
CA ILE A 151 15.76 25.47 0.37
C ILE A 151 14.26 25.30 0.06
N ASP A 152 13.82 24.11 -0.36
CA ASP A 152 12.44 23.88 -0.80
C ASP A 152 11.56 23.37 0.34
N TYR A 153 11.90 22.21 0.93
CA TYR A 153 11.10 21.65 2.02
C TYR A 153 11.91 20.83 3.02
N VAL A 154 11.79 21.24 4.28
CA VAL A 154 12.27 20.49 5.43
C VAL A 154 11.07 19.88 6.15
N PRO A 155 10.91 18.54 6.12
CA PRO A 155 9.91 17.86 6.94
C PRO A 155 10.03 18.26 8.41
N GLN A 156 8.92 18.74 8.97
CA GLN A 156 8.84 19.19 10.35
C GLN A 156 7.46 18.85 10.94
N GLY A 157 7.37 18.88 12.27
CA GLY A 157 6.13 18.61 12.99
C GLY A 157 5.85 17.12 13.21
N ASN A 158 4.76 16.85 13.93
CA ASN A 158 4.42 15.53 14.46
C ASN A 158 3.70 14.62 13.44
N ILE A 159 3.48 15.11 12.21
CA ILE A 159 2.91 14.33 11.10
C ILE A 159 3.87 13.27 10.56
N TYR A 160 5.16 13.37 10.91
CA TYR A 160 6.16 12.36 10.57
C TYR A 160 6.52 11.53 11.79
N LYS A 161 6.78 10.24 11.58
CA LYS A 161 7.31 9.34 12.61
C LYS A 161 8.71 9.74 13.05
N ASN A 162 9.53 10.19 12.09
CA ASN A 162 10.86 10.73 12.33
C ASN A 162 11.20 11.67 11.16
N ALA A 163 10.94 12.97 11.36
CA ALA A 163 11.07 13.98 10.31
C ALA A 163 12.51 14.08 9.78
N LEU A 164 13.51 14.03 10.67
CA LEU A 164 14.93 14.12 10.32
C LEU A 164 15.39 12.91 9.48
N ALA A 165 15.01 11.69 9.87
CA ALA A 165 15.32 10.49 9.10
C ALA A 165 14.62 10.48 7.75
N PHE A 166 13.37 10.94 7.70
CA PHE A 166 12.62 11.07 6.45
C PHE A 166 13.32 12.05 5.50
N HIS A 167 13.66 13.25 5.98
CA HIS A 167 14.39 14.27 5.22
C HIS A 167 15.71 13.72 4.68
N ARG A 168 16.52 13.08 5.54
CA ARG A 168 17.79 12.48 5.14
C ARG A 168 17.61 11.39 4.08
N SER A 169 16.60 10.53 4.24
CA SER A 169 16.31 9.46 3.29
C SER A 169 15.83 10.00 1.94
N TYR A 170 15.01 11.06 1.96
CA TYR A 170 14.50 11.72 0.77
C TYR A 170 15.61 12.36 -0.06
N LEU A 171 16.49 13.14 0.59
CA LEU A 171 17.65 13.73 -0.09
C LEU A 171 18.61 12.68 -0.69
N LEU A 172 18.82 11.55 0.02
CA LEU A 172 19.61 10.44 -0.51
C LEU A 172 18.94 9.77 -1.72
N MET A 173 17.61 9.60 -1.68
CA MET A 173 16.84 9.10 -2.81
C MET A 173 16.99 10.01 -4.02
N GLU A 174 16.74 11.32 -3.89
CA GLU A 174 16.87 12.27 -5.00
C GLU A 174 18.28 12.28 -5.59
N LYS A 175 19.31 12.21 -4.74
CA LYS A 175 20.69 12.22 -5.20
C LYS A 175 21.11 10.95 -5.92
N MET A 176 20.58 9.79 -5.52
CA MET A 176 21.16 8.50 -5.89
C MET A 176 20.24 7.59 -6.69
N PHE A 177 18.93 7.62 -6.42
CA PHE A 177 18.02 6.59 -6.88
C PHE A 177 17.79 6.66 -8.39
N LYS A 178 17.90 5.50 -9.05
CA LYS A 178 17.76 5.37 -10.50
C LYS A 178 16.89 4.15 -10.82
N ILE A 179 15.91 4.37 -11.68
CA ILE A 179 14.91 3.40 -12.10
C ILE A 179 15.10 3.16 -13.60
N PHE A 180 15.34 1.91 -13.98
CA PHE A 180 15.28 1.52 -15.39
C PHE A 180 13.88 1.04 -15.72
N ILE A 181 13.35 1.42 -16.87
CA ILE A 181 12.04 0.98 -17.36
C ILE A 181 12.31 -0.02 -18.49
N TYR A 182 11.70 -1.21 -18.43
CA TYR A 182 11.76 -2.13 -19.56
C TYR A 182 10.99 -1.55 -20.74
N GLU A 183 11.59 -1.55 -21.93
CA GLU A 183 11.02 -0.94 -23.14
C GLU A 183 10.08 -1.89 -23.92
N GLU A 184 9.87 -3.10 -23.41
CA GLU A 184 8.98 -4.08 -24.03
C GLU A 184 7.50 -3.79 -23.74
N GLY A 185 6.66 -4.11 -24.72
CA GLY A 185 5.22 -3.92 -24.66
C GLY A 185 4.79 -2.64 -25.36
N GLU A 186 3.53 -2.59 -25.77
CA GLU A 186 2.95 -1.42 -26.44
C GLU A 186 1.71 -0.90 -25.69
N PRO A 187 1.41 0.40 -25.78
CA PRO A 187 0.15 0.97 -25.33
C PRO A 187 -1.05 0.28 -26.00
N PRO A 188 -2.21 0.21 -25.32
CA PRO A 188 -2.48 0.78 -24.00
C PRO A 188 -2.08 -0.15 -22.83
N LEU A 189 -1.68 -1.40 -23.09
CA LEU A 189 -1.43 -2.39 -22.02
C LEU A 189 -0.12 -2.10 -21.25
N PHE A 190 0.87 -1.54 -21.94
CA PHE A 190 2.18 -1.20 -21.41
C PHE A 190 2.51 0.25 -21.71
N HIS A 191 3.32 0.87 -20.86
CA HIS A 191 3.79 2.26 -21.01
C HIS A 191 2.68 3.32 -21.04
N ASP A 192 1.45 2.93 -20.66
CA ASP A 192 0.28 3.80 -20.59
C ASP A 192 -0.62 3.33 -19.43
N GLY A 193 -1.54 4.19 -19.00
CA GLY A 193 -2.46 3.89 -17.92
C GLY A 193 -3.60 4.90 -17.79
N PRO A 194 -4.59 4.62 -16.93
CA PRO A 194 -5.75 5.49 -16.78
C PRO A 194 -5.34 6.84 -16.19
N TYR A 195 -5.81 7.93 -16.78
CA TYR A 195 -5.55 9.29 -16.31
C TYR A 195 -6.73 9.89 -15.52
N ASN A 196 -7.87 9.21 -15.47
CA ASN A 196 -9.06 9.65 -14.75
C ASN A 196 -9.56 8.54 -13.81
N ASN A 197 -10.66 8.81 -13.10
CA ASN A 197 -11.32 7.93 -12.14
C ASN A 197 -10.44 7.51 -10.96
N ILE A 198 -10.92 6.54 -10.17
CA ILE A 198 -10.28 6.05 -8.95
C ILE A 198 -8.93 5.36 -9.20
N TYR A 199 -8.70 4.87 -10.42
CA TYR A 199 -7.44 4.21 -10.80
C TYR A 199 -6.40 5.18 -11.39
N SER A 200 -6.72 6.47 -11.48
CA SER A 200 -5.91 7.47 -12.18
C SER A 200 -4.44 7.51 -11.78
N ILE A 201 -4.13 7.22 -10.50
CA ILE A 201 -2.76 7.26 -10.00
C ILE A 201 -1.84 6.22 -10.68
N GLU A 202 -2.42 5.14 -11.24
CA GLU A 202 -1.69 4.14 -12.03
C GLU A 202 -1.11 4.77 -13.30
N GLY A 203 -1.95 5.46 -14.10
CA GLY A 203 -1.49 6.17 -15.30
C GLY A 203 -0.67 7.40 -14.99
N VAL A 204 -1.02 8.18 -13.96
CA VAL A 204 -0.22 9.33 -13.52
C VAL A 204 1.22 8.90 -13.21
N PHE A 205 1.41 7.79 -12.49
CA PHE A 205 2.75 7.30 -12.18
C PHE A 205 3.50 6.82 -13.42
N ILE A 206 2.88 5.99 -14.27
CA ILE A 206 3.50 5.46 -15.49
C ILE A 206 3.93 6.61 -16.40
N ASN A 207 3.03 7.53 -16.71
CA ASN A 207 3.29 8.65 -17.61
C ASN A 207 4.34 9.61 -17.03
N SER A 208 4.31 9.86 -15.72
CA SER A 208 5.34 10.69 -15.05
C SER A 208 6.72 10.03 -15.07
N MET A 209 6.80 8.70 -14.95
CA MET A 209 8.05 7.96 -15.09
C MET A 209 8.58 8.00 -16.53
N GLU A 210 7.68 7.88 -17.52
CA GLU A 210 8.01 7.88 -18.95
C GLU A 210 8.48 9.25 -19.45
N ALA A 211 7.80 10.33 -19.06
CA ALA A 211 7.99 11.70 -19.55
C ALA A 211 9.31 12.39 -19.12
N HIS A 212 10.37 11.62 -18.89
CA HIS A 212 11.71 12.04 -18.46
C HIS A 212 11.77 12.55 -17.00
N SER A 213 11.45 11.67 -16.04
CA SER A 213 11.68 11.94 -14.62
C SER A 213 13.17 11.95 -14.25
N HIS A 214 13.52 12.72 -13.21
CA HIS A 214 14.85 12.76 -12.57
C HIS A 214 15.35 11.37 -12.11
N PHE A 215 14.42 10.43 -11.89
CA PHE A 215 14.71 9.07 -11.44
C PHE A 215 14.95 8.08 -12.59
N ARG A 216 14.51 8.35 -13.83
CA ARG A 216 14.70 7.41 -14.95
C ARG A 216 16.17 7.33 -15.35
N THR A 217 16.64 6.11 -15.67
CA THR A 217 17.94 5.87 -16.33
C THR A 217 17.74 5.00 -17.57
N LYS A 218 18.48 5.32 -18.65
CA LYS A 218 18.60 4.46 -19.84
C LYS A 218 19.75 3.44 -19.71
N ASP A 219 20.65 3.63 -18.74
CA ASP A 219 21.72 2.69 -18.42
C ASP A 219 21.25 1.74 -17.30
N PRO A 220 20.96 0.46 -17.61
CA PRO A 220 20.51 -0.53 -16.63
C PRO A 220 21.58 -0.89 -15.61
N SER A 221 22.85 -0.58 -15.89
CA SER A 221 23.95 -0.82 -14.98
C SER A 221 24.05 0.21 -13.84
N GLN A 222 23.34 1.33 -13.97
CA GLN A 222 23.15 2.32 -12.90
C GLN A 222 21.83 2.12 -12.14
N ALA A 223 20.96 1.24 -12.62
CA ALA A 223 19.62 1.04 -12.08
C ALA A 223 19.66 0.38 -10.69
N HIS A 224 18.98 1.01 -9.75
CA HIS A 224 18.74 0.49 -8.41
C HIS A 224 17.54 -0.46 -8.41
N VAL A 225 16.52 -0.16 -9.21
CA VAL A 225 15.33 -0.98 -9.44
C VAL A 225 14.92 -0.97 -10.91
N PHE A 226 14.13 -1.96 -11.31
CA PHE A 226 13.54 -2.08 -12.65
C PHE A 226 12.02 -2.00 -12.58
N PHE A 227 11.43 -1.11 -13.37
CA PHE A 227 9.99 -0.96 -13.46
C PHE A 227 9.42 -1.88 -14.54
N LEU A 228 8.32 -2.56 -14.24
CA LEU A 228 7.48 -3.32 -15.16
C LEU A 228 6.29 -2.43 -15.56
N PRO A 229 6.32 -1.77 -16.73
CA PRO A 229 5.38 -0.71 -17.09
C PRO A 229 4.04 -1.24 -17.62
N PHE A 230 3.54 -2.38 -17.13
CA PHE A 230 2.21 -2.86 -17.50
C PHE A 230 1.14 -2.23 -16.61
N SER A 231 0.00 -1.88 -17.22
CA SER A 231 -1.18 -1.38 -16.52
C SER A 231 -2.19 -2.51 -16.36
N VAL A 232 -2.49 -2.89 -15.11
CA VAL A 232 -3.51 -3.90 -14.81
C VAL A 232 -4.89 -3.39 -15.23
N VAL A 233 -5.12 -2.09 -15.09
CA VAL A 233 -6.37 -1.45 -15.49
C VAL A 233 -6.55 -1.56 -17.01
N MET A 234 -5.52 -1.22 -17.79
CA MET A 234 -5.61 -1.27 -19.25
C MET A 234 -5.69 -2.70 -19.76
N ILE A 235 -4.97 -3.66 -19.16
CA ILE A 235 -5.13 -5.08 -19.50
C ILE A 235 -6.58 -5.53 -19.31
N ILE A 236 -7.22 -5.16 -18.19
CA ILE A 236 -8.61 -5.53 -17.93
C ILE A 236 -9.54 -4.80 -18.91
N GLN A 237 -9.40 -3.50 -19.10
CA GLN A 237 -10.28 -2.72 -19.97
C GLN A 237 -10.19 -3.15 -21.45
N THR A 238 -9.00 -3.53 -21.91
CA THR A 238 -8.78 -3.90 -23.32
C THR A 238 -9.06 -5.37 -23.59
N LEU A 239 -8.71 -6.28 -22.66
CA LEU A 239 -8.72 -7.72 -22.95
C LEU A 239 -9.74 -8.54 -22.14
N PHE A 240 -10.34 -8.00 -21.06
CA PHE A 240 -11.31 -8.76 -20.27
C PHE A 240 -12.70 -8.74 -20.92
N ASP A 241 -13.14 -9.90 -21.41
CA ASP A 241 -14.49 -10.05 -21.96
C ASP A 241 -15.55 -10.03 -20.84
N PRO A 242 -16.54 -9.14 -20.88
CA PRO A 242 -17.53 -8.98 -19.80
C PRO A 242 -18.50 -10.16 -19.67
N ILE A 243 -18.68 -10.96 -20.74
CA ILE A 243 -19.59 -12.11 -20.79
C ILE A 243 -18.83 -13.37 -20.38
N VAL A 244 -17.69 -13.64 -21.03
CA VAL A 244 -16.86 -14.83 -20.77
C VAL A 244 -16.20 -14.74 -19.39
N ARG A 245 -15.86 -13.51 -18.97
CA ARG A 245 -15.23 -13.19 -17.67
C ARG A 245 -13.94 -13.96 -17.42
N ASP A 246 -13.15 -14.20 -18.47
CA ASP A 246 -11.90 -14.95 -18.39
C ASP A 246 -10.81 -14.15 -17.66
N LYS A 247 -10.60 -14.48 -16.39
CA LYS A 247 -9.55 -13.88 -15.54
C LYS A 247 -8.14 -14.38 -15.86
N ALA A 248 -7.99 -15.41 -16.69
CA ALA A 248 -6.69 -15.90 -17.12
C ALA A 248 -6.04 -14.98 -18.16
N VAL A 249 -6.75 -13.95 -18.64
CA VAL A 249 -6.15 -12.89 -19.45
C VAL A 249 -4.98 -12.20 -18.77
N LEU A 250 -5.10 -11.93 -17.46
CA LEU A 250 -4.00 -11.38 -16.65
C LEU A 250 -2.79 -12.32 -16.60
N GLU A 251 -3.05 -13.63 -16.44
CA GLU A 251 -1.99 -14.64 -16.42
C GLU A 251 -1.24 -14.65 -17.75
N ARG A 252 -1.97 -14.80 -18.87
CA ARG A 252 -1.38 -14.91 -20.20
C ARG A 252 -0.53 -13.67 -20.51
N THR A 253 -1.06 -12.46 -20.29
CA THR A 253 -0.34 -11.22 -20.59
C THR A 253 0.89 -11.03 -19.71
N ILE A 254 0.75 -11.16 -18.39
CA ILE A 254 1.85 -10.84 -17.46
C ILE A 254 2.92 -11.92 -17.47
N VAL A 255 2.54 -13.20 -17.51
CA VAL A 255 3.52 -14.30 -17.56
C VAL A 255 4.29 -14.28 -18.86
N ASP A 256 3.63 -14.00 -19.99
CA ASP A 256 4.32 -13.85 -21.28
C ASP A 256 5.29 -12.67 -21.27
N TYR A 257 4.85 -11.50 -20.78
CA TYR A 257 5.71 -10.34 -20.62
C TYR A 257 6.98 -10.64 -19.80
N ILE A 258 6.82 -11.27 -18.64
CA ILE A 258 7.94 -11.65 -17.77
C ILE A 258 8.88 -12.62 -18.50
N ARG A 259 8.36 -13.58 -19.28
CA ARG A 259 9.19 -14.48 -20.08
C ARG A 259 10.00 -13.72 -21.12
N VAL A 260 9.40 -12.75 -21.81
CA VAL A 260 10.12 -11.90 -22.77
C VAL A 260 11.29 -11.18 -22.11
N ILE A 261 11.03 -10.40 -21.03
CA ILE A 261 12.08 -9.59 -20.40
C ILE A 261 13.15 -10.44 -19.70
N SER A 262 12.78 -11.59 -19.12
CA SER A 262 13.71 -12.46 -18.40
C SER A 262 14.62 -13.28 -19.32
N ASN A 263 14.17 -13.54 -20.56
CA ASN A 263 14.96 -14.16 -21.62
C ASN A 263 15.84 -13.14 -22.33
N LYS A 264 15.32 -11.92 -22.58
CA LYS A 264 16.03 -10.87 -23.30
C LYS A 264 17.13 -10.22 -22.47
N TYR A 265 16.90 -10.00 -21.16
CA TYR A 265 17.83 -9.27 -20.31
C TYR A 265 18.37 -10.10 -19.15
N PRO A 266 19.65 -9.89 -18.76
CA PRO A 266 20.22 -10.55 -17.59
C PRO A 266 19.69 -9.97 -16.26
N TYR A 267 19.01 -8.81 -16.29
CA TYR A 267 18.66 -8.04 -15.10
C TYR A 267 17.61 -8.71 -14.22
N TRP A 268 16.57 -9.31 -14.81
CA TRP A 268 15.58 -10.10 -14.08
C TRP A 268 16.27 -11.17 -13.23
N ASN A 269 17.22 -11.85 -13.88
CA ASN A 269 17.92 -12.95 -13.26
C ASN A 269 18.80 -12.44 -12.12
N ARG A 270 19.47 -11.28 -12.19
CA ARG A 270 20.47 -10.82 -11.19
C ARG A 270 19.98 -10.87 -9.73
N SER A 271 18.71 -10.55 -9.51
CA SER A 271 18.06 -10.51 -8.20
C SER A 271 16.93 -11.53 -8.06
N LEU A 272 16.67 -12.34 -9.10
CA LEU A 272 15.45 -13.13 -9.23
C LEU A 272 14.18 -12.29 -9.00
N SER A 273 14.15 -11.09 -9.58
CA SER A 273 13.07 -10.10 -9.50
C SER A 273 12.95 -9.29 -8.20
N ALA A 274 13.86 -9.43 -7.23
CA ALA A 274 13.77 -8.71 -5.96
C ALA A 274 13.88 -7.18 -6.11
N ASP A 275 14.64 -6.70 -7.08
CA ASP A 275 14.76 -5.27 -7.43
C ASP A 275 13.85 -4.86 -8.58
N HIS A 276 12.85 -5.69 -8.92
CA HIS A 276 11.81 -5.38 -9.89
C HIS A 276 10.55 -4.93 -9.17
N PHE A 277 9.85 -3.98 -9.76
CA PHE A 277 8.58 -3.53 -9.23
C PHE A 277 7.51 -3.32 -10.30
N MET A 278 6.26 -3.53 -9.88
CA MET A 278 5.06 -3.15 -10.61
C MET A 278 4.22 -2.20 -9.76
N LEU A 279 3.34 -1.45 -10.41
CA LEU A 279 2.38 -0.58 -9.74
C LEU A 279 0.98 -0.89 -10.25
N SER A 280 0.01 -1.00 -9.34
CA SER A 280 -1.39 -1.03 -9.72
C SER A 280 -2.33 -0.48 -8.65
N CYS A 281 -3.38 0.21 -9.11
CA CYS A 281 -4.48 0.65 -8.27
C CYS A 281 -5.79 -0.08 -8.48
N HIS A 282 -5.84 -1.02 -9.42
CA HIS A 282 -6.99 -1.91 -9.53
C HIS A 282 -7.02 -2.91 -8.36
N ASP A 283 -8.23 -3.29 -7.92
CA ASP A 283 -8.43 -4.31 -6.89
C ASP A 283 -7.83 -5.69 -7.26
N TRP A 284 -7.56 -5.93 -8.56
CA TRP A 284 -6.94 -7.15 -9.09
C TRP A 284 -5.42 -7.05 -9.19
N GLY A 285 -4.79 -5.95 -8.79
CA GLY A 285 -3.33 -5.82 -8.72
C GLY A 285 -2.64 -6.98 -7.98
N PRO A 286 -3.09 -7.40 -6.78
CA PRO A 286 -2.58 -8.60 -6.13
C PRO A 286 -2.72 -9.86 -7.00
N ARG A 287 -3.88 -10.04 -7.64
CA ARG A 287 -4.17 -11.19 -8.51
C ARG A 287 -3.28 -11.22 -9.75
N ALA A 288 -3.05 -10.07 -10.36
CA ALA A 288 -2.20 -9.90 -11.54
C ALA A 288 -0.79 -10.46 -11.30
N THR A 289 -0.26 -10.26 -10.09
CA THR A 289 1.07 -10.79 -9.72
C THR A 289 1.08 -12.27 -9.33
N TRP A 290 -0.07 -12.85 -8.93
CA TRP A 290 -0.17 -14.20 -8.35
C TRP A 290 0.29 -15.32 -9.29
N TYR A 291 0.07 -15.14 -10.59
CA TYR A 291 0.37 -16.15 -11.59
C TYR A 291 1.87 -16.38 -11.82
N TYR A 292 2.73 -15.46 -11.35
CA TYR A 292 4.18 -15.63 -11.42
C TYR A 292 4.81 -15.54 -10.01
N PRO A 293 5.26 -16.67 -9.41
CA PRO A 293 5.67 -16.70 -8.01
C PRO A 293 6.74 -15.67 -7.61
N LEU A 294 7.76 -15.42 -8.44
CA LEU A 294 8.77 -14.42 -8.12
C LEU A 294 8.19 -12.99 -8.14
N LEU A 295 7.24 -12.70 -9.02
CA LEU A 295 6.57 -11.39 -9.07
C LEU A 295 5.69 -11.19 -7.83
N TYR A 296 4.94 -12.22 -7.43
CA TYR A 296 4.07 -12.15 -6.25
C TYR A 296 4.87 -12.03 -4.95
N PHE A 297 5.89 -12.87 -4.78
CA PHE A 297 6.55 -13.09 -3.51
C PHE A 297 7.89 -12.38 -3.35
N HIS A 298 8.60 -12.10 -4.44
CA HIS A 298 9.97 -11.59 -4.38
C HIS A 298 10.09 -10.13 -4.86
N SER A 299 9.37 -9.76 -5.92
CA SER A 299 9.31 -8.38 -6.42
C SER A 299 8.58 -7.42 -5.50
N ILE A 300 8.89 -6.14 -5.63
CA ILE A 300 8.19 -5.05 -4.95
C ILE A 300 6.86 -4.82 -5.67
N ARG A 301 5.73 -4.87 -4.96
CA ARG A 301 4.42 -4.52 -5.54
C ARG A 301 3.95 -3.22 -4.92
N ALA A 302 3.77 -2.18 -5.74
CA ALA A 302 3.13 -0.95 -5.32
C ALA A 302 1.62 -1.07 -5.60
N LEU A 303 0.80 -1.10 -4.55
CA LEU A 303 -0.60 -1.47 -4.66
C LEU A 303 -1.49 -0.48 -3.91
N CYS A 304 -2.58 -0.01 -4.53
CA CYS A 304 -3.64 0.66 -3.78
C CYS A 304 -4.31 -0.33 -2.81
N ASN A 305 -4.68 -1.53 -3.29
CA ASN A 305 -5.23 -2.62 -2.47
C ASN A 305 -4.15 -3.28 -1.57
N ALA A 306 -3.66 -2.53 -0.58
CA ALA A 306 -2.59 -2.93 0.35
C ALA A 306 -3.11 -3.75 1.54
N ASN A 307 -3.73 -4.89 1.25
CA ASN A 307 -4.40 -5.74 2.23
C ASN A 307 -3.49 -6.87 2.75
N ILE A 308 -3.14 -6.85 4.04
CA ILE A 308 -2.28 -7.88 4.67
C ILE A 308 -2.93 -9.28 4.59
N SER A 309 -4.26 -9.36 4.63
CA SER A 309 -4.98 -10.64 4.51
C SER A 309 -4.94 -11.22 3.08
N GLU A 310 -4.52 -10.43 2.10
CA GLU A 310 -4.26 -10.82 0.70
C GLU A 310 -2.76 -10.87 0.39
N ASN A 311 -1.95 -11.05 1.43
CA ASN A 311 -0.50 -11.25 1.37
C ASN A 311 0.27 -10.01 0.94
N PHE A 312 -0.30 -8.83 1.12
CA PHE A 312 0.48 -7.62 1.14
C PHE A 312 1.50 -7.68 2.29
N ASN A 313 2.78 -7.49 1.97
CA ASN A 313 3.85 -7.49 2.94
C ASN A 313 4.48 -6.09 3.02
N PRO A 314 4.26 -5.30 4.08
CA PRO A 314 4.76 -3.93 4.18
C PRO A 314 6.31 -3.82 4.18
N ARG A 315 7.04 -4.92 4.37
CA ARG A 315 8.51 -4.91 4.24
C ARG A 315 9.00 -4.99 2.80
N LYS A 316 8.15 -5.52 1.91
CA LYS A 316 8.40 -5.76 0.47
C LYS A 316 7.63 -4.81 -0.42
N ASP A 317 6.34 -4.68 -0.14
CA ASP A 317 5.34 -4.02 -0.96
C ASP A 317 5.14 -2.58 -0.50
N VAL A 318 4.62 -1.76 -1.40
CA VAL A 318 4.36 -0.33 -1.21
C VAL A 318 2.86 -0.10 -1.22
N SER A 319 2.35 0.60 -0.20
CA SER A 319 0.97 1.08 -0.19
C SER A 319 0.93 2.46 -0.82
N ILE A 320 0.12 2.61 -1.86
CA ILE A 320 -0.08 3.88 -2.58
C ILE A 320 -1.51 4.38 -2.37
N PRO A 321 -1.74 5.70 -2.34
CA PRO A 321 -3.07 6.24 -2.17
C PRO A 321 -3.89 6.06 -3.45
N GLU A 322 -5.16 5.73 -3.28
CA GLU A 322 -6.14 5.81 -4.35
C GLU A 322 -6.57 7.28 -4.48
N ILE A 323 -6.44 7.84 -5.68
CA ILE A 323 -6.79 9.24 -5.96
C ILE A 323 -7.78 9.23 -7.12
N ASN A 324 -8.93 9.87 -6.89
CA ASN A 324 -9.99 9.94 -7.88
C ASN A 324 -9.89 11.25 -8.68
N LEU A 325 -9.27 11.19 -9.87
CA LEU A 325 -9.26 12.31 -10.80
C LEU A 325 -10.49 12.23 -11.70
N LYS A 326 -11.60 12.89 -11.32
CA LYS A 326 -12.91 12.77 -11.99
C LYS A 326 -12.83 12.98 -13.51
N THR A 327 -12.17 14.05 -13.95
CA THR A 327 -12.01 14.43 -15.37
C THR A 327 -10.59 14.17 -15.91
N GLY A 328 -9.69 13.69 -15.06
CA GLY A 328 -8.25 13.64 -15.34
C GLY A 328 -7.50 14.94 -15.09
N GLU A 329 -8.23 16.01 -14.73
CA GLU A 329 -7.62 17.27 -14.30
C GLU A 329 -7.15 17.19 -12.85
N ILE A 330 -6.05 17.89 -12.56
CA ILE A 330 -5.53 18.01 -11.21
C ILE A 330 -6.55 18.80 -10.37
N PRO A 331 -6.98 18.32 -9.19
CA PRO A 331 -7.98 19.01 -8.41
C PRO A 331 -7.47 20.38 -7.96
N THR A 332 -8.19 21.44 -8.30
CA THR A 332 -7.95 22.77 -7.70
C THR A 332 -8.37 22.71 -6.24
N LEU A 333 -7.38 22.64 -5.34
CA LEU A 333 -7.65 22.72 -3.91
C LEU A 333 -8.20 24.10 -3.56
N SER A 334 -9.45 24.14 -3.09
CA SER A 334 -9.94 25.27 -2.32
C SER A 334 -9.84 24.93 -0.83
N PRO A 335 -9.38 25.86 0.02
CA PRO A 335 -9.28 25.64 1.46
C PRO A 335 -10.58 25.07 2.04
N GLY A 336 -10.43 24.21 3.05
CA GLY A 336 -11.56 23.76 3.85
C GLY A 336 -12.11 24.90 4.71
N LEU A 337 -13.30 24.70 5.29
CA LEU A 337 -13.83 25.65 6.28
C LEU A 337 -12.99 25.58 7.57
N PRO A 338 -12.87 26.70 8.31
CA PRO A 338 -12.19 26.69 9.59
C PRO A 338 -12.91 25.76 10.58
N PRO A 339 -12.20 25.20 11.59
CA PRO A 339 -12.77 24.29 12.58
C PRO A 339 -14.05 24.75 13.27
N SER A 340 -14.24 26.06 13.44
CA SER A 340 -15.42 26.68 14.06
C SER A 340 -16.67 26.67 13.18
N GLU A 341 -16.50 26.61 11.85
CA GLU A 341 -17.58 26.65 10.86
C GLU A 341 -17.97 25.25 10.36
N ARG A 342 -17.27 24.20 10.83
CA ARG A 342 -17.60 22.80 10.52
C ARG A 342 -18.73 22.32 11.42
N THR A 343 -19.96 22.46 10.93
CA THR A 343 -21.20 22.19 11.68
C THR A 343 -21.49 20.70 11.84
N ASN A 344 -21.15 19.87 10.87
CA ASN A 344 -21.44 18.43 10.92
C ASN A 344 -20.36 17.68 11.72
N LEU A 345 -20.76 16.76 12.60
CA LEU A 345 -19.80 15.92 13.33
C LEU A 345 -19.07 14.99 12.35
N ALA A 346 -19.81 14.20 11.59
CA ALA A 346 -19.21 13.28 10.63
C ALA A 346 -20.02 13.14 9.33
N PHE A 347 -19.32 12.82 8.24
CA PHE A 347 -19.96 12.63 6.93
C PHE A 347 -19.47 11.39 6.19
N PHE A 348 -20.40 10.72 5.51
CA PHE A 348 -20.17 9.69 4.50
C PHE A 348 -21.21 9.78 3.38
N ALA A 349 -20.76 9.67 2.14
CA ALA A 349 -21.62 9.30 1.03
C ALA A 349 -20.97 8.24 0.13
N GLY A 350 -21.70 7.19 -0.21
CA GLY A 350 -21.24 6.16 -1.13
C GLY A 350 -22.09 4.89 -1.16
N ARG A 351 -22.09 4.23 -2.32
CA ARG A 351 -22.84 3.00 -2.59
C ARG A 351 -22.53 1.87 -1.60
N MET A 352 -23.51 0.98 -1.43
CA MET A 352 -23.41 -0.29 -0.67
C MET A 352 -22.40 -1.25 -1.31
N HIS A 353 -21.10 -1.00 -1.08
CA HIS A 353 -20.00 -1.77 -1.64
C HIS A 353 -19.16 -2.40 -0.51
N GLY A 354 -18.73 -3.65 -0.71
CA GLY A 354 -17.89 -4.36 0.26
C GLY A 354 -18.61 -4.79 1.54
N LEU A 355 -17.83 -5.20 2.55
CA LEU A 355 -18.36 -5.75 3.81
C LEU A 355 -18.65 -4.68 4.88
N ILE A 356 -17.94 -3.56 4.85
CA ILE A 356 -17.99 -2.55 5.92
C ILE A 356 -19.10 -1.52 5.68
N ARG A 357 -19.27 -1.05 4.43
CA ARG A 357 -20.26 0.00 4.11
C ARG A 357 -21.72 -0.41 4.41
N PRO A 358 -22.16 -1.66 4.17
CA PRO A 358 -23.50 -2.09 4.58
C PRO A 358 -23.73 -1.98 6.09
N ILE A 359 -22.70 -2.25 6.91
CA ILE A 359 -22.78 -2.12 8.37
C ILE A 359 -22.91 -0.63 8.73
N LEU A 360 -22.09 0.24 8.14
CA LEU A 360 -22.16 1.69 8.36
C LEU A 360 -23.54 2.26 7.99
N LEU A 361 -24.03 1.93 6.79
CA LEU A 361 -25.33 2.41 6.30
C LEU A 361 -26.48 1.91 7.17
N LYS A 362 -26.46 0.63 7.57
CA LYS A 362 -27.48 0.06 8.47
C LYS A 362 -27.56 0.81 9.80
N HIS A 363 -26.43 1.24 10.36
CA HIS A 363 -26.39 1.86 11.68
C HIS A 363 -26.61 3.37 11.68
N TRP A 364 -26.26 4.08 10.60
CA TRP A 364 -26.20 5.55 10.64
C TRP A 364 -27.01 6.26 9.55
N LYS A 365 -27.47 5.57 8.50
CA LYS A 365 -28.27 6.21 7.43
C LYS A 365 -29.58 6.75 8.01
N GLY A 366 -29.71 8.08 8.04
CA GLY A 366 -30.90 8.77 8.56
C GLY A 366 -31.17 8.54 10.05
N GLN A 367 -30.15 8.17 10.83
CA GLN A 367 -30.31 7.85 12.25
C GLN A 367 -29.88 8.99 13.19
N ASP A 368 -29.16 10.00 12.69
CA ASP A 368 -28.60 11.08 13.50
C ASP A 368 -28.47 12.37 12.68
N GLU A 369 -28.63 13.52 13.33
CA GLU A 369 -28.56 14.84 12.69
C GLU A 369 -27.11 15.33 12.49
N ASP A 370 -26.18 14.88 13.34
CA ASP A 370 -24.77 15.31 13.30
C ASP A 370 -23.88 14.34 12.49
N ILE A 371 -24.31 13.08 12.35
CA ILE A 371 -23.61 12.04 11.58
C ILE A 371 -24.37 11.76 10.29
N LEU A 372 -23.93 12.41 9.23
CA LEU A 372 -24.57 12.38 7.93
C LEU A 372 -24.07 11.21 7.09
N VAL A 373 -24.91 10.19 6.89
CA VAL A 373 -24.54 8.98 6.14
C VAL A 373 -25.55 8.72 5.02
N TYR A 374 -25.04 8.68 3.79
CA TYR A 374 -25.84 8.48 2.57
C TYR A 374 -25.28 7.33 1.71
N ASP A 375 -26.16 6.54 1.10
CA ASP A 375 -25.80 5.65 -0.01
C ASP A 375 -25.74 6.38 -1.35
N GLU A 376 -26.63 7.37 -1.51
CA GLU A 376 -26.63 8.35 -2.60
C GLU A 376 -26.97 9.73 -2.04
N LEU A 377 -26.25 10.76 -2.48
CA LEU A 377 -26.52 12.12 -2.02
C LEU A 377 -27.84 12.65 -2.59
N PRO A 378 -28.58 13.46 -1.83
CA PRO A 378 -29.73 14.18 -2.38
C PRO A 378 -29.32 15.06 -3.57
N LYS A 379 -30.20 15.19 -4.58
CA LYS A 379 -29.91 15.89 -5.85
C LYS A 379 -29.40 17.33 -5.68
N ASN A 380 -29.80 18.02 -4.61
CA ASN A 380 -29.43 19.40 -4.33
C ASN A 380 -28.27 19.52 -3.32
N SER A 381 -27.58 18.43 -3.00
CA SER A 381 -26.44 18.39 -2.08
C SER A 381 -25.12 18.27 -2.85
N SER A 382 -24.11 19.04 -2.42
CA SER A 382 -22.76 18.93 -2.96
C SER A 382 -21.89 18.05 -2.06
N TYR A 383 -21.31 16.99 -2.63
CA TYR A 383 -20.35 16.11 -1.94
C TYR A 383 -19.19 16.91 -1.35
N ASP A 384 -18.61 17.80 -2.15
CA ASP A 384 -17.44 18.58 -1.77
C ASP A 384 -17.77 19.57 -0.64
N VAL A 385 -18.97 20.18 -0.67
CA VAL A 385 -19.44 21.05 0.42
C VAL A 385 -19.64 20.24 1.71
N MET A 386 -20.29 19.07 1.64
CA MET A 386 -20.54 18.23 2.82
C MET A 386 -19.24 17.76 3.49
N MET A 387 -18.20 17.42 2.71
CA MET A 387 -16.89 17.10 3.29
C MET A 387 -16.25 18.32 3.96
N LYS A 388 -16.31 19.51 3.32
CA LYS A 388 -15.72 20.75 3.85
C LYS A 388 -16.43 21.28 5.10
N THR A 389 -17.73 21.01 5.27
CA THR A 389 -18.51 21.40 6.46
C THR A 389 -18.46 20.37 7.59
N SER A 390 -17.83 19.21 7.38
CA SER A 390 -17.75 18.15 8.38
C SER A 390 -16.43 18.18 9.15
N LYS A 391 -16.48 17.87 10.45
CA LYS A 391 -15.27 17.72 11.27
C LYS A 391 -14.51 16.45 10.91
N TYR A 392 -15.26 15.36 10.77
CA TYR A 392 -14.74 14.02 10.50
C TYR A 392 -15.32 13.44 9.21
N CYS A 393 -14.49 12.81 8.38
CA CYS A 393 -14.95 12.19 7.14
C CYS A 393 -14.75 10.68 7.23
N LEU A 394 -15.83 9.91 7.16
CA LEU A 394 -15.77 8.46 7.31
C LEU A 394 -15.20 7.83 6.04
N CYS A 395 -14.17 7.01 6.20
CA CYS A 395 -13.48 6.30 5.12
C CYS A 395 -13.61 4.78 5.30
N PRO A 396 -14.82 4.18 5.16
CA PRO A 396 -14.99 2.74 5.21
C PRO A 396 -14.47 2.05 3.94
N SER A 397 -13.68 0.99 4.12
CA SER A 397 -13.23 0.16 2.99
C SER A 397 -14.39 -0.45 2.20
N GLY A 398 -14.17 -0.63 0.90
CA GLY A 398 -15.12 -1.28 -0.02
C GLY A 398 -14.83 -2.77 -0.18
N PHE A 399 -14.87 -3.25 -1.43
CA PHE A 399 -14.39 -4.60 -1.77
C PHE A 399 -12.87 -4.71 -1.60
N GLU A 400 -12.16 -3.68 -2.05
CA GLU A 400 -10.76 -3.46 -1.69
C GLU A 400 -10.65 -2.63 -0.41
N VAL A 401 -9.46 -2.68 0.20
CA VAL A 401 -9.19 -1.94 1.44
C VAL A 401 -8.98 -0.44 1.21
N ALA A 402 -8.55 -0.05 0.01
CA ALA A 402 -8.37 1.35 -0.38
C ALA A 402 -9.70 2.10 -0.56
N SER A 403 -9.63 3.42 -0.44
CA SER A 403 -10.74 4.28 -0.85
C SER A 403 -10.19 5.65 -1.26
N PRO A 404 -10.71 6.26 -2.36
CA PRO A 404 -10.31 7.62 -2.73
C PRO A 404 -10.73 8.64 -1.68
N ARG A 405 -11.70 8.30 -0.84
CA ARG A 405 -12.22 9.12 0.26
C ARG A 405 -11.15 9.58 1.24
N ILE A 406 -10.06 8.81 1.38
CA ILE A 406 -8.94 9.21 2.24
C ILE A 406 -8.28 10.46 1.67
N ALA A 407 -7.96 10.47 0.38
CA ALA A 407 -7.39 11.63 -0.29
C ALA A 407 -8.41 12.78 -0.36
N GLU A 408 -9.68 12.49 -0.69
CA GLU A 408 -10.76 13.49 -0.74
C GLU A 408 -10.97 14.17 0.62
N ALA A 409 -10.92 13.42 1.73
CA ALA A 409 -11.02 13.97 3.10
C ALA A 409 -9.83 14.87 3.42
N ILE A 410 -8.62 14.44 3.05
CA ILE A 410 -7.41 15.24 3.21
C ILE A 410 -7.52 16.55 2.44
N TYR A 411 -7.99 16.52 1.19
CA TYR A 411 -8.20 17.73 0.37
C TYR A 411 -9.27 18.67 0.92
N ALA A 412 -10.31 18.13 1.56
CA ALA A 412 -11.35 18.91 2.22
C ALA A 412 -10.94 19.45 3.62
N GLU A 413 -9.71 19.20 4.06
CA GLU A 413 -9.22 19.47 5.42
C GLU A 413 -10.11 18.80 6.50
N CYS A 414 -10.74 17.69 6.16
CA CYS A 414 -11.64 16.92 7.00
C CYS A 414 -10.88 15.76 7.63
N VAL A 415 -10.93 15.60 8.97
CA VAL A 415 -10.15 14.56 9.66
C VAL A 415 -10.65 13.17 9.22
N PRO A 416 -9.82 12.34 8.55
CA PRO A 416 -10.26 11.03 8.08
C PRO A 416 -10.53 10.08 9.24
N VAL A 417 -11.69 9.40 9.20
CA VAL A 417 -12.03 8.31 10.12
C VAL A 417 -11.90 6.99 9.38
N LEU A 418 -10.80 6.29 9.64
CA LEU A 418 -10.40 5.09 8.93
C LEU A 418 -11.15 3.88 9.50
N ILE A 419 -12.05 3.29 8.70
CA ILE A 419 -12.82 2.11 9.07
C ILE A 419 -12.47 0.96 8.11
N SER A 420 -11.40 0.25 8.44
CA SER A 420 -10.84 -0.79 7.58
C SER A 420 -10.37 -2.01 8.38
N GLN A 421 -10.16 -3.13 7.69
CA GLN A 421 -9.51 -4.32 8.26
C GLN A 421 -8.26 -4.63 7.46
N SER A 422 -7.13 -4.82 8.15
CA SER A 422 -5.87 -5.27 7.54
C SER A 422 -5.28 -4.35 6.44
N TYR A 423 -5.72 -3.09 6.38
CA TYR A 423 -5.18 -2.11 5.43
C TYR A 423 -3.85 -1.53 5.93
N VAL A 424 -2.82 -1.56 5.09
CA VAL A 424 -1.61 -0.76 5.30
C VAL A 424 -1.83 0.60 4.66
N LEU A 425 -1.87 1.67 5.46
CA LEU A 425 -2.12 3.00 4.96
C LEU A 425 -0.96 3.52 4.08
N PRO A 426 -1.26 4.34 3.06
CA PRO A 426 -0.24 4.93 2.20
C PRO A 426 0.81 5.71 3.00
N PHE A 427 2.07 5.60 2.58
CA PHE A 427 3.20 6.31 3.17
C PHE A 427 3.40 6.12 4.68
N SER A 428 2.82 5.05 5.25
CA SER A 428 2.89 4.75 6.68
C SER A 428 4.30 4.43 7.19
N ASP A 429 5.29 4.27 6.31
CA ASP A 429 6.72 4.22 6.69
C ASP A 429 7.21 5.53 7.30
N VAL A 430 6.67 6.66 6.84
CA VAL A 430 7.15 8.01 7.20
C VAL A 430 6.08 8.85 7.88
N LEU A 431 4.80 8.71 7.50
CA LEU A 431 3.69 9.46 8.07
C LEU A 431 3.17 8.83 9.36
N ASN A 432 2.89 9.68 10.35
CA ASN A 432 2.23 9.34 11.59
C ASN A 432 0.72 9.56 11.47
N TRP A 433 0.00 8.56 10.95
CA TRP A 433 -1.44 8.66 10.72
C TRP A 433 -2.24 9.00 11.98
N GLU A 434 -1.78 8.61 13.18
CA GLU A 434 -2.46 8.93 14.44
C GLU A 434 -2.48 10.44 14.75
N SER A 435 -1.59 11.23 14.13
CA SER A 435 -1.56 12.67 14.36
C SER A 435 -2.56 13.45 13.52
N PHE A 436 -3.21 12.83 12.52
CA PHE A 436 -4.13 13.52 11.60
C PHE A 436 -5.34 12.68 11.18
N SER A 437 -5.57 11.53 11.79
CA SER A 437 -6.72 10.67 11.50
C SER A 437 -7.22 9.94 12.76
N VAL A 438 -8.44 9.40 12.68
CA VAL A 438 -9.04 8.57 13.73
C VAL A 438 -9.23 7.16 13.18
N GLN A 439 -8.72 6.14 13.87
CA GLN A 439 -8.94 4.76 13.48
C GLN A 439 -10.10 4.16 14.30
N VAL A 440 -11.09 3.59 13.61
CA VAL A 440 -12.26 2.96 14.24
C VAL A 440 -12.39 1.52 13.75
N SER A 441 -12.52 0.59 14.69
CA SER A 441 -12.72 -0.82 14.35
C SER A 441 -14.11 -1.05 13.76
N VAL A 442 -14.27 -2.09 12.93
CA VAL A 442 -15.59 -2.41 12.35
C VAL A 442 -16.64 -2.72 13.43
N GLY A 443 -16.24 -3.31 14.56
CA GLY A 443 -17.14 -3.57 15.69
C GLY A 443 -17.59 -2.31 16.42
N ASP A 444 -16.85 -1.21 16.27
CA ASP A 444 -17.12 0.07 16.91
C ASP A 444 -17.95 1.02 16.04
N ILE A 445 -18.38 0.60 14.84
CA ILE A 445 -19.27 1.39 13.99
C ILE A 445 -20.52 1.88 14.75
N PRO A 446 -21.23 1.06 15.55
CA PRO A 446 -22.37 1.54 16.34
C PRO A 446 -22.02 2.62 17.38
N ASN A 447 -20.74 2.74 17.75
CA ASN A 447 -20.25 3.69 18.75
C ASN A 447 -19.63 4.97 18.16
N LEU A 448 -19.75 5.22 16.85
CA LEU A 448 -19.09 6.34 16.17
C LEU A 448 -19.32 7.69 16.86
N LYS A 449 -20.58 8.06 17.16
CA LYS A 449 -20.88 9.34 17.83
C LYS A 449 -20.16 9.49 19.15
N ARG A 450 -20.25 8.47 20.02
CA ARG A 450 -19.56 8.44 21.32
C ARG A 450 -18.04 8.58 21.16
N ILE A 451 -17.44 7.89 20.19
CA ILE A 451 -15.99 7.92 19.96
C ILE A 451 -15.56 9.31 19.47
N LEU A 452 -16.24 9.86 18.48
CA LEU A 452 -15.87 11.13 17.85
C LEU A 452 -16.12 12.33 18.77
N MET A 453 -17.22 12.34 19.52
CA MET A 453 -17.49 13.36 20.54
C MET A 453 -16.57 13.23 21.76
N GLY A 454 -16.06 12.04 22.04
CA GLY A 454 -15.09 11.81 23.12
C GLY A 454 -13.68 12.34 22.84
N ILE A 455 -13.41 12.81 21.63
CA ILE A 455 -12.13 13.44 21.27
C ILE A 455 -12.15 14.90 21.73
N PRO A 456 -11.23 15.33 22.63
CA PRO A 456 -11.15 16.72 23.06
C PRO A 456 -10.95 17.67 21.88
N TYR A 457 -11.53 18.87 21.95
CA TYR A 457 -11.48 19.83 20.86
C TYR A 457 -10.04 20.23 20.48
N GLU A 458 -9.15 20.36 21.46
CA GLU A 458 -7.73 20.67 21.23
C GLU A 458 -7.03 19.54 20.46
N LYS A 459 -7.41 18.28 20.70
CA LYS A 459 -6.89 17.14 19.95
C LYS A 459 -7.42 17.15 18.52
N TYR A 460 -8.70 17.48 18.33
CA TYR A 460 -9.28 17.68 16.99
C TYR A 460 -8.55 18.78 16.21
N LEU A 461 -8.29 19.94 16.82
CA LEU A 461 -7.56 21.04 16.19
C LEU A 461 -6.15 20.62 15.72
N LYS A 462 -5.43 19.85 16.55
CA LYS A 462 -4.12 19.28 16.16
C LYS A 462 -4.23 18.33 14.97
N MET A 463 -5.26 17.47 14.94
CA MET A 463 -5.49 16.58 13.80
C MET A 463 -5.84 17.36 12.53
N HIS A 464 -6.70 18.37 12.63
CA HIS A 464 -7.08 19.24 11.52
C HIS A 464 -5.85 19.95 10.93
N ASP A 465 -4.99 20.53 11.77
CA ASP A 465 -3.71 21.11 11.32
C ASP A 465 -2.80 20.06 10.67
N GLY A 466 -2.72 18.85 11.25
CA GLY A 466 -2.00 17.73 10.67
C GLY A 466 -2.51 17.34 9.27
N VAL A 467 -3.83 17.37 9.05
CA VAL A 467 -4.43 17.13 7.72
C VAL A 467 -3.95 18.19 6.72
N LYS A 468 -3.94 19.46 7.09
CA LYS A 468 -3.45 20.55 6.23
C LYS A 468 -1.99 20.36 5.85
N GLN A 469 -1.15 19.99 6.83
CA GLN A 469 0.27 19.74 6.58
C GLN A 469 0.49 18.55 5.63
N VAL A 470 -0.28 17.46 5.80
CA VAL A 470 -0.09 16.22 5.03
C VAL A 470 -0.61 16.31 3.59
N GLN A 471 -1.52 17.25 3.28
CA GLN A 471 -2.10 17.43 1.95
C GLN A 471 -1.08 17.35 0.82
N ARG A 472 0.07 18.02 0.98
CA ARG A 472 1.15 18.04 -0.02
C ARG A 472 1.54 16.65 -0.53
N HIS A 473 1.55 15.64 0.35
CA HIS A 473 1.99 14.28 0.05
C HIS A 473 0.99 13.46 -0.72
N PHE A 474 -0.25 13.94 -0.82
CA PHE A 474 -1.33 13.29 -1.57
C PHE A 474 -1.60 14.01 -2.89
N LEU A 475 -1.06 15.22 -3.12
CA LEU A 475 -1.33 15.97 -4.34
C LEU A 475 -0.63 15.37 -5.56
N VAL A 476 -1.40 15.25 -6.63
CA VAL A 476 -0.88 15.10 -8.00
C VAL A 476 -0.47 16.49 -8.49
N ASN A 477 0.74 16.64 -9.01
CA ASN A 477 1.22 17.91 -9.57
C ASN A 477 1.76 17.69 -11.00
N TYR A 478 1.59 18.71 -11.85
CA TYR A 478 2.23 18.80 -13.16
C TYR A 478 2.68 20.25 -13.39
N PRO A 479 4.00 20.54 -13.40
CA PRO A 479 5.12 19.61 -13.22
C PRO A 479 5.16 19.01 -11.80
N LEU A 480 5.85 17.87 -11.67
CA LEU A 480 6.04 17.18 -10.39
C LEU A 480 6.73 18.11 -9.37
N LYS A 481 6.33 18.01 -8.10
CA LYS A 481 6.91 18.80 -7.01
C LYS A 481 7.54 17.89 -5.96
N ARG A 482 8.64 18.33 -5.34
CA ARG A 482 9.27 17.54 -4.27
C ARG A 482 8.24 17.22 -3.19
N TYR A 483 8.30 16.00 -2.68
CA TYR A 483 7.37 15.47 -1.67
C TYR A 483 5.89 15.34 -2.08
N ASP A 484 5.55 15.49 -3.36
CA ASP A 484 4.21 15.18 -3.86
C ASP A 484 3.92 13.67 -3.88
N VAL A 485 2.71 13.26 -4.30
CA VAL A 485 2.32 11.84 -4.29
C VAL A 485 3.24 10.95 -5.13
N PHE A 486 3.78 11.48 -6.24
CA PHE A 486 4.72 10.77 -7.09
C PHE A 486 6.03 10.54 -6.35
N HIS A 487 6.63 11.61 -5.79
CA HIS A 487 7.88 11.51 -5.06
C HIS A 487 7.75 10.66 -3.79
N MET A 488 6.62 10.71 -3.10
CA MET A 488 6.31 9.86 -1.94
C MET A 488 6.18 8.39 -2.34
N THR A 489 5.63 8.10 -3.52
CA THR A 489 5.56 6.75 -4.08
C THR A 489 6.95 6.23 -4.45
N VAL A 490 7.76 7.03 -5.15
CA VAL A 490 9.16 6.70 -5.48
C VAL A 490 9.99 6.49 -4.21
N HIS A 491 9.77 7.30 -3.16
CA HIS A 491 10.43 7.15 -1.87
C HIS A 491 10.06 5.84 -1.19
N SER A 492 8.79 5.46 -1.22
CA SER A 492 8.36 4.20 -0.66
C SER A 492 9.02 3.02 -1.37
N ILE A 493 9.17 3.06 -2.71
CA ILE A 493 9.92 2.05 -3.49
C ILE A 493 11.40 2.06 -3.10
N TRP A 494 12.01 3.24 -2.94
CA TRP A 494 13.39 3.40 -2.47
C TRP A 494 13.61 2.71 -1.11
N LEU A 495 12.67 2.86 -0.16
CA LEU A 495 12.74 2.17 1.12
C LEU A 495 12.72 0.64 0.96
N ARG A 496 11.93 0.10 0.01
CA ARG A 496 11.91 -1.35 -0.28
C ARG A 496 13.22 -1.80 -0.90
N ARG A 497 13.81 -0.99 -1.79
CA ARG A 497 15.14 -1.27 -2.34
C ARG A 497 16.22 -1.29 -1.26
N LEU A 498 16.13 -0.40 -0.28
CA LEU A 498 17.03 -0.40 0.88
C LEU A 498 16.84 -1.64 1.77
N ASN A 499 15.65 -2.23 1.85
CA ASN A 499 15.42 -3.43 2.66
C ASN A 499 16.08 -4.70 2.08
N ILE A 500 16.48 -4.67 0.80
CA ILE A 500 17.03 -5.82 0.07
C ILE A 500 18.54 -5.68 -0.09
N GLY A 501 19.28 -6.76 0.16
CA GLY A 501 20.69 -6.87 -0.20
C GLY A 501 20.88 -7.90 -1.31
N ILE A 502 21.29 -7.46 -2.50
CA ILE A 502 21.59 -8.37 -3.60
C ILE A 502 23.02 -8.90 -3.39
N ARG A 503 23.14 -10.19 -3.10
CA ARG A 503 24.46 -10.82 -2.99
C ARG A 503 25.06 -10.94 -4.38
N SER A 504 26.19 -10.27 -4.60
CA SER A 504 27.11 -10.55 -5.69
C SER A 504 28.00 -11.72 -5.32
#